data_AF-A0A960ZXQ6-F1
#
_entry.id   AF-A0A960ZXQ6-F1
#
_cell.length_a   1.000
_cell.length_b   1.000
_cell.length_c   1.000
_cell.angle_alpha   90.00
_cell.angle_beta   90.00
_cell.angle_gamma   90.00
#
_symmetry.space_group_name_H-M   'P 1'
#
loop_
_entity.id
_entity.type
_entity.pdbx_description
1 polymer ?
#
loop_
_entity_poly.entity_id
_entity_poly.type
_entity_poly.pdbx_seq_one_letter_code
_entity_poly.pdbx_strand_id
1 'polypeptide(L)'
;MNLDSDEAIFEELMKKQITHLSVHQVSKVIGFVHFLFVGIFCFPFAILLYLVSHQIEFLGLLVTPFIAWLFTYVGMAVICGLYNFAARSVGGIEYYTTEVD
;
A
#
# COMPACT_ATOMS: atom_id res chain seq x y z
N MET A 1 -8.73 -39.09 0.90
CA MET A 1 -7.71 -38.12 0.46
C MET A 1 -7.18 -38.66 -0.85
N ASN A 2 -7.63 -38.09 -1.97
CA ASN A 2 -7.41 -38.64 -3.31
C ASN A 2 -6.12 -38.02 -3.86
N LEU A 3 -5.05 -38.80 -3.93
CA LEU A 3 -3.72 -38.30 -4.34
C LEU A 3 -3.73 -37.73 -5.76
N ASP A 4 -4.62 -38.24 -6.61
CA ASP A 4 -4.81 -37.83 -8.01
C ASP A 4 -5.39 -36.41 -8.16
N SER A 5 -6.23 -35.96 -7.21
CA SER A 5 -6.76 -34.59 -7.24
C SER A 5 -5.76 -33.56 -6.71
N ASP A 6 -4.90 -33.95 -5.77
CA ASP A 6 -3.88 -33.05 -5.22
C ASP A 6 -2.75 -32.83 -6.25
N GLU A 7 -2.33 -33.86 -6.98
CA GLU A 7 -1.30 -33.76 -8.02
C GLU A 7 -1.73 -32.86 -9.20
N ALA A 8 -2.99 -32.95 -9.61
CA ALA A 8 -3.57 -32.05 -10.62
C ALA A 8 -3.64 -30.58 -10.16
N ILE A 9 -3.93 -30.34 -8.86
CA ILE A 9 -3.90 -28.98 -8.28
C ILE A 9 -2.46 -28.42 -8.28
N PHE A 10 -1.46 -29.24 -7.98
CA PHE A 10 -0.06 -28.81 -8.00
C PHE A 10 0.49 -28.59 -9.41
N GLU A 11 0.00 -29.30 -10.43
CA GLU A 11 0.35 -29.01 -11.83
C GLU A 11 -0.14 -27.62 -12.28
N GLU A 12 -1.27 -27.14 -11.76
CA GLU A 12 -1.82 -25.84 -12.12
C GLU A 12 -1.16 -24.66 -11.36
N LEU A 13 -0.53 -24.92 -10.21
CA LEU A 13 0.08 -23.89 -9.38
C LEU A 13 1.46 -23.46 -9.91
N MET A 14 1.53 -22.26 -10.48
CA MET A 14 2.80 -21.63 -10.84
C MET A 14 3.49 -21.04 -9.61
N LYS A 15 4.66 -21.58 -9.25
CA LYS A 15 5.52 -20.97 -8.23
C LYS A 15 6.13 -19.66 -8.77
N LYS A 16 5.73 -18.52 -8.19
CA LYS A 16 6.30 -17.19 -8.47
C LYS A 16 6.99 -16.64 -7.22
N GLN A 17 7.90 -15.69 -7.43
CA GLN A 17 8.70 -15.11 -6.34
C GLN A 17 8.87 -13.61 -6.56
N ILE A 18 8.50 -12.84 -5.54
CA ILE A 18 8.74 -11.40 -5.51
C ILE A 18 10.18 -11.23 -5.01
N THR A 19 11.07 -10.83 -5.90
CA THR A 19 12.48 -10.55 -5.58
C THR A 19 12.77 -9.06 -5.47
N HIS A 20 11.87 -8.22 -6.00
CA HIS A 20 12.03 -6.79 -6.02
C HIS A 20 10.69 -6.06 -6.04
N LEU A 21 10.53 -5.08 -5.16
CA LEU A 21 9.44 -4.12 -5.15
C LEU A 21 9.90 -2.80 -5.77
N SER A 22 9.10 -2.25 -6.69
CA SER A 22 9.34 -0.91 -7.23
C SER A 22 9.11 0.14 -6.16
N VAL A 23 10.20 0.64 -5.58
CA VAL A 23 10.18 1.59 -4.45
C VAL A 23 9.30 2.80 -4.76
N HIS A 24 9.49 3.43 -5.92
CA HIS A 24 8.73 4.62 -6.28
C HIS A 24 7.25 4.32 -6.55
N GLN A 25 6.94 3.28 -7.34
CA GLN A 25 5.55 3.01 -7.73
C GLN A 25 4.71 2.55 -6.54
N VAL A 26 5.22 1.62 -5.72
CA VAL A 26 4.52 1.12 -4.53
C VAL A 26 4.30 2.27 -3.55
N SER A 27 5.33 3.07 -3.26
CA SER A 27 5.21 4.19 -2.31
C SER A 27 4.23 5.26 -2.78
N LYS A 28 4.22 5.55 -4.08
CA LYS A 28 3.27 6.51 -4.66
C LYS A 28 1.83 6.02 -4.58
N VAL A 29 1.59 4.74 -4.92
CA VAL A 29 0.24 4.15 -4.87
C VAL A 29 -0.26 4.09 -3.42
N ILE A 30 0.53 3.52 -2.51
CA ILE A 30 0.13 3.40 -1.10
C ILE A 30 -0.05 4.77 -0.46
N GLY A 31 0.87 5.71 -0.73
CA GLY A 31 0.71 7.09 -0.30
C GLY A 31 -0.60 7.68 -0.80
N PHE A 32 -0.87 7.58 -2.10
CA PHE A 32 -2.09 8.15 -2.68
C PHE A 32 -3.37 7.53 -2.13
N VAL A 33 -3.39 6.21 -1.93
CA VAL A 33 -4.51 5.53 -1.26
C VAL A 33 -4.71 6.07 0.16
N HIS A 34 -3.63 6.22 0.94
CA HIS A 34 -3.69 6.80 2.27
C HIS A 34 -4.19 8.25 2.26
N PHE A 35 -3.75 9.07 1.28
CA PHE A 35 -4.26 10.42 1.07
C PHE A 35 -5.78 10.44 0.87
N LEU A 36 -6.32 9.54 0.05
CA LEU A 36 -7.76 9.45 -0.19
C LEU A 36 -8.51 9.04 1.09
N PHE A 37 -8.00 8.06 1.83
CA PHE A 37 -8.59 7.61 3.09
C PHE A 37 -8.56 8.67 4.19
N VAL A 38 -7.51 9.49 4.27
CA VAL A 38 -7.45 10.58 5.25
C VAL A 38 -8.29 11.76 4.75
N GLY A 39 -8.20 12.09 3.46
CA GLY A 39 -8.89 13.20 2.82
C GLY A 39 -10.41 13.09 2.88
N ILE A 40 -10.96 11.88 2.77
CA ILE A 40 -12.42 11.66 2.86
C ILE A 40 -12.99 12.12 4.21
N PHE A 41 -12.20 12.11 5.29
CA PHE A 41 -12.62 12.62 6.60
C PHE A 41 -12.14 14.06 6.80
N CYS A 42 -10.88 14.37 6.51
CA CYS A 42 -10.31 15.68 6.79
C CYS A 42 -10.98 16.80 5.98
N PHE A 43 -11.28 16.60 4.69
CA PHE A 43 -11.85 17.67 3.87
C PHE A 43 -13.27 18.06 4.28
N PRO A 44 -14.23 17.13 4.48
CA PRO A 44 -15.55 17.50 4.96
C PRO A 44 -15.52 18.13 6.35
N PHE A 45 -14.71 17.60 7.27
CA PHE A 45 -14.58 18.18 8.61
C PHE A 45 -13.95 19.57 8.59
N ALA A 46 -12.95 19.82 7.72
CA ALA A 46 -12.36 21.14 7.58
C ALA A 46 -13.39 22.17 7.08
N ILE A 47 -14.20 21.78 6.10
CA ILE A 47 -15.29 22.62 5.59
C ILE A 47 -16.32 22.90 6.71
N LEU A 48 -16.76 21.86 7.42
CA LEU A 48 -17.72 22.00 8.52
C LEU A 48 -17.18 22.91 9.63
N LEU A 49 -15.93 22.72 10.02
CA LEU A 49 -15.28 23.54 11.05
C LEU A 49 -15.24 25.01 10.65
N TYR A 50 -14.87 25.30 9.39
CA TYR A 50 -14.87 26.66 8.87
C TYR A 50 -16.27 27.30 8.89
N LEU A 51 -17.31 26.54 8.52
CA LEU A 51 -18.69 27.03 8.50
C LEU A 51 -19.27 27.30 9.90
N VAL A 52 -18.86 26.54 10.91
CA VAL A 52 -19.40 26.66 12.27
C VAL A 52 -18.63 27.69 13.10
N SER A 53 -17.30 27.68 13.01
CA SER A 53 -16.45 28.41 13.95
C SER A 53 -15.76 29.64 13.34
N HIS A 54 -15.66 29.69 12.00
CA HIS A 54 -14.81 30.64 11.27
C HIS A 54 -13.36 30.70 11.78
N GLN A 55 -12.90 29.68 12.49
CA GLN A 55 -11.55 29.63 13.03
C GLN A 55 -10.55 29.24 11.95
N ILE A 56 -9.30 29.69 12.10
CA ILE A 56 -8.18 29.39 11.19
C ILE A 56 -7.71 27.93 11.28
N GLU A 57 -8.03 27.20 12.34
CA GLU A 57 -7.56 25.81 12.51
C GLU A 57 -8.05 24.85 11.41
N PHE A 58 -9.08 25.21 10.64
CA PHE A 58 -9.49 24.45 9.45
C PHE A 58 -8.36 24.27 8.42
N LEU A 59 -7.42 25.22 8.34
CA LEU A 59 -6.25 25.13 7.46
C LEU A 59 -5.35 23.97 7.87
N GLY A 60 -5.16 23.75 9.18
CA GLY A 60 -4.40 22.60 9.68
C GLY A 60 -5.02 21.29 9.21
N LEU A 61 -6.33 21.17 9.34
CA LEU A 61 -7.07 19.98 8.93
C LEU A 61 -7.06 19.78 7.40
N LEU A 62 -7.04 20.86 6.61
CA LEU A 62 -6.91 20.81 5.16
C LEU A 62 -5.53 20.34 4.70
N VAL A 63 -4.48 20.67 5.44
CA VAL A 63 -3.09 20.31 5.12
C VAL A 63 -2.72 18.90 5.61
N THR A 64 -3.39 18.40 6.66
CA THR A 64 -3.15 17.06 7.24
C THR A 64 -3.07 15.92 6.21
N PRO A 65 -3.99 15.78 5.23
CA PRO A 65 -3.91 14.71 4.23
C PRO A 65 -2.61 14.75 3.41
N PHE A 66 -2.11 15.94 3.08
CA PHE A 66 -0.88 16.11 2.30
C PHE A 66 0.37 15.76 3.12
N ILE A 67 0.37 16.13 4.40
CA ILE A 67 1.44 15.73 5.33
C ILE A 67 1.42 14.20 5.49
N ALA A 68 0.25 13.62 5.74
CA ALA A 68 0.07 12.18 5.84
C ALA A 68 0.53 11.45 4.57
N TRP A 69 0.19 11.98 3.38
CA TRP A 69 0.65 11.46 2.09
C TRP A 69 2.19 11.40 2.01
N LEU A 70 2.86 12.51 2.34
CA LEU A 70 4.31 12.62 2.29
C LEU A 70 4.98 11.63 3.23
N PHE A 71 4.52 11.56 4.48
CA PHE A 71 5.09 10.63 5.46
C PHE A 71 4.86 9.17 5.08
N THR A 72 3.68 8.82 4.59
CA THR A 72 3.40 7.46 4.09
C THR A 72 4.26 7.13 2.88
N TYR A 73 4.45 8.06 1.94
CA TYR A 73 5.33 7.86 0.80
C TYR A 73 6.76 7.56 1.24
N VAL A 74 7.33 8.39 2.12
CA VAL A 74 8.69 8.20 2.63
C VAL A 74 8.81 6.89 3.42
N GLY A 75 7.82 6.61 4.28
CA GLY A 75 7.78 5.37 5.07
C GLY A 75 7.74 4.12 4.18
N MET A 76 6.87 4.10 3.16
CA MET A 76 6.85 2.98 2.22
C MET A 76 8.11 2.87 1.38
N ALA A 77 8.73 4.00 1.02
CA ALA A 77 9.98 3.96 0.27
C ALA A 77 11.08 3.25 1.09
N VAL A 78 11.16 3.55 2.39
CA VAL A 78 12.05 2.87 3.32
C VAL A 78 11.71 1.39 3.44
N ILE A 79 10.44 1.04 3.64
CA ILE A 79 10.00 -0.37 3.76
C ILE A 79 10.34 -1.17 2.50
N CYS A 80 10.03 -0.65 1.32
CA CYS A 80 10.38 -1.30 0.05
C CYS A 80 11.90 -1.43 -0.13
N GLY A 81 12.67 -0.42 0.27
CA GLY A 81 14.13 -0.46 0.26
C GLY A 81 14.68 -1.57 1.17
N LEU A 82 14.16 -1.66 2.39
CA LEU A 82 14.53 -2.71 3.35
C LEU A 82 14.15 -4.11 2.82
N TYR A 83 12.96 -4.24 2.23
CA TYR A 83 12.53 -5.47 1.59
C TYR A 83 13.50 -5.90 0.49
N ASN A 84 13.80 -5.00 -0.44
CA ASN A 84 14.72 -5.27 -1.56
C ASN A 84 16.13 -5.63 -1.07
N PHE A 85 16.57 -5.05 0.04
CA PHE A 85 17.84 -5.40 0.67
C PHE A 85 17.81 -6.81 1.26
N ALA A 86 16.78 -7.13 2.06
CA ALA A 86 16.63 -8.46 2.67
C ALA A 86 16.45 -9.56 1.62
N ALA A 87 15.65 -9.31 0.58
CA ALA A 87 15.36 -10.26 -0.50
C ALA A 87 16.62 -10.75 -1.23
N ARG A 88 17.69 -9.94 -1.27
CA ARG A 88 18.99 -10.37 -1.82
C ARG A 88 19.64 -11.52 -1.04
N SER A 89 19.34 -11.64 0.25
CA SER A 89 19.94 -12.66 1.13
C SER A 89 19.02 -13.85 1.35
N VAL A 90 17.71 -13.65 1.39
CA VAL A 90 16.73 -14.71 1.74
C VAL A 90 15.90 -15.20 0.56
N GLY A 91 16.11 -14.66 -0.64
CA GLY A 91 15.34 -15.00 -1.84
C GLY A 91 14.08 -14.15 -2.05
N GLY A 92 13.47 -13.60 -1.02
CA GLY A 92 12.23 -12.80 -1.15
C GLY A 92 10.98 -13.62 -0.84
N ILE A 93 9.80 -13.19 -1.32
CA ILE A 93 8.53 -13.83 -0.97
C ILE A 93 8.10 -14.77 -2.10
N GLU A 94 8.00 -16.06 -1.81
CA GLU A 94 7.45 -17.07 -2.71
C GLU A 94 5.92 -17.13 -2.57
N TYR A 95 5.22 -17.31 -3.68
CA TYR A 95 3.78 -17.50 -3.71
C TYR A 95 3.38 -18.40 -4.88
N TYR A 96 2.27 -19.11 -4.73
CA TYR A 96 1.68 -19.89 -5.80
C TYR A 96 0.54 -19.10 -6.44
N THR A 97 0.43 -19.17 -7.76
CA THR A 97 -0.66 -18.53 -8.51
C THR A 97 -1.20 -19.46 -9.57
N THR A 98 -2.47 -19.32 -9.90
CA THR A 98 -3.13 -19.92 -11.06
C THR A 98 -3.49 -18.80 -12.03
N GLU A 99 -3.39 -19.05 -13.33
CA GLU A 99 -3.94 -18.14 -14.34
C GLU A 99 -5.44 -18.39 -14.46
N VAL A 100 -6.23 -17.31 -14.47
CA VAL A 100 -7.68 -17.40 -14.70
C VAL A 100 -7.91 -16.97 -16.14
N ASP A 101 -8.21 -17.93 -17.02
CA ASP A 101 -8.56 -17.72 -18.43
C ASP A 101 -9.89 -16.96 -18.61
#